data_AF-A0A6J4FWP6-F1
#
_entry.id   AF-A0A6J4FWP6-F1
#
_cell.length_a   1.000
_cell.length_b   1.000
_cell.length_c   1.000
_cell.angle_alpha   90.00
_cell.angle_beta   90.00
_cell.angle_gamma   90.00
#
_symmetry.space_group_name_H-M   'P 1'
#
loop_
_entity.id
_entity.type
_entity.pdbx_description
1 polymer ?
#
loop_
_entity_poly.entity_id
_entity_poly.type
_entity_poly.pdbx_seq_one_letter_code
_entity_poly.pdbx_strand_id
1 'polypeptide(L)'
;MDAQKLAKVLALAASDNDSEALHALRTAKRLLESQGADFVELARRVADPKGGTAEALEDAVFDLRNEVRRLRAENERLRQIGPGTLPPEAKPEPQGFQDAAREAAAGIRLRAELARMTEELEVARTEMLRLKSHEATMHDQFREALAEAGKLGVRLSEAESRRMRLEAENRRLSHANHALKVELDELLAQRHHAAAQLVAHEVRQELEGKKPRKTRSKLKDSAGQYALL
;
A
#
# COMPACT_ATOMS: atom_id res chain seq x y z
N MET A 1 51.97 27.01 -17.02
CA MET A 1 53.30 27.32 -17.59
C MET A 1 53.12 28.19 -18.83
N ASP A 2 53.33 29.51 -18.75
CA ASP A 2 53.49 30.31 -19.98
C ASP A 2 54.92 30.10 -20.51
N ALA A 3 55.20 28.89 -20.99
CA ALA A 3 56.51 28.49 -21.51
C ALA A 3 56.99 29.44 -22.63
N GLN A 4 56.04 29.99 -23.40
CA GLN A 4 56.31 30.98 -24.43
C GLN A 4 56.80 32.33 -23.87
N LYS A 5 56.31 32.77 -22.71
CA LYS A 5 56.76 34.02 -22.07
C LYS A 5 58.17 33.85 -21.49
N LEU A 6 58.44 32.71 -20.86
CA LEU A 6 59.78 32.38 -20.37
C LEU A 6 60.78 32.30 -21.53
N ALA A 7 60.44 31.58 -22.61
CA ALA A 7 61.30 31.43 -23.79
C ALA A 7 61.59 32.79 -24.45
N LYS A 8 60.61 33.68 -24.53
CA LYS A 8 60.80 35.03 -25.09
C LYS A 8 61.71 35.90 -24.23
N VAL A 9 61.57 35.84 -22.90
CA VAL A 9 62.45 36.59 -21.97
C VAL A 9 63.87 36.04 -21.99
N LEU A 10 64.06 34.73 -22.10
CA LEU A 10 65.38 34.11 -22.26
C LEU A 10 66.02 34.42 -23.62
N ALA A 11 65.24 34.45 -24.70
CA ALA A 11 65.73 34.88 -26.01
C ALA A 11 66.15 36.36 -26.00
N LEU A 12 65.42 37.22 -25.27
CA LEU A 12 65.80 38.62 -25.05
C LEU A 12 67.06 38.76 -24.20
N ALA A 13 67.30 37.83 -23.27
CA ALA A 13 68.52 37.77 -22.46
C ALA A 13 69.78 37.39 -23.27
N ALA A 14 69.62 36.83 -24.47
CA ALA A 14 70.71 36.53 -25.39
C ALA A 14 71.01 37.69 -26.38
N SER A 15 70.44 38.87 -26.16
CA SER A 15 70.64 40.06 -26.99
C SER A 15 71.92 40.83 -26.60
N ASP A 16 72.56 41.49 -27.57
CA ASP A 16 73.86 42.19 -27.45
C ASP A 16 73.83 43.46 -26.56
N ASN A 17 72.70 43.77 -25.92
CA ASN A 17 72.57 44.90 -24.99
C ASN A 17 72.61 44.39 -23.54
N ASP A 18 73.76 44.57 -22.89
CA ASP A 18 74.02 44.10 -21.53
C ASP A 18 72.98 44.56 -20.51
N SER A 19 72.43 45.77 -20.66
CA SER A 19 71.45 46.32 -19.72
C SER A 19 70.08 45.65 -19.82
N GLU A 20 69.65 45.31 -21.04
CA GLU A 20 68.42 44.59 -21.33
C GLU A 20 68.55 43.11 -21.02
N ALA A 21 69.72 42.53 -21.31
CA ALA A 21 70.03 41.15 -20.99
C ALA A 21 69.98 40.90 -19.48
N LEU A 22 70.56 41.79 -18.66
CA LEU A 22 70.51 41.69 -17.20
C LEU A 22 69.09 41.88 -16.65
N HIS A 23 68.29 42.77 -17.23
CA HIS A 23 66.89 42.95 -16.82
C HIS A 23 66.05 41.71 -17.17
N ALA A 24 66.26 41.14 -18.36
CA ALA A 24 65.61 39.91 -18.80
C ALA A 24 65.99 38.69 -17.94
N LEU A 25 67.27 38.56 -17.57
CA LEU A 25 67.73 37.50 -16.66
C LEU A 25 67.11 37.62 -15.26
N ARG A 26 67.01 38.83 -14.70
CA ARG A 26 66.31 39.06 -13.41
C ARG A 26 64.83 38.72 -13.50
N THR A 27 64.19 39.05 -14.62
CA THR A 27 62.77 38.76 -14.86
C THR A 27 62.53 37.26 -15.02
N ALA A 28 63.40 36.56 -15.76
CA ALA A 28 63.35 35.10 -15.90
C ALA A 28 63.57 34.40 -14.56
N LYS A 29 64.54 34.87 -13.76
CA LYS A 29 64.78 34.38 -12.38
C LYS A 29 63.55 34.53 -11.50
N ARG A 30 62.89 35.70 -11.48
CA ARG A 30 61.68 35.92 -10.68
C ARG A 30 60.51 35.03 -11.12
N LEU A 31 60.37 34.80 -12.43
CA LEU A 31 59.32 33.92 -12.96
C LEU A 31 59.54 32.46 -12.55
N LEU A 32 60.80 31.99 -12.51
CA LEU A 32 61.14 30.64 -12.08
C LEU A 32 61.02 30.46 -10.55
N GLU A 33 61.47 31.45 -9.76
CA GLU A 33 61.31 31.45 -8.30
C GLU A 33 59.83 31.44 -7.88
N SER A 34 58.96 32.16 -8.60
CA SER A 34 57.52 32.19 -8.32
C SER A 34 56.82 30.83 -8.47
N GLN A 35 57.49 29.85 -9.08
CA GLN A 35 56.98 28.50 -9.32
C GLN A 35 57.81 27.43 -8.60
N GLY A 36 58.71 27.83 -7.69
CA GLY A 36 59.51 26.91 -6.88
C GLY A 36 60.65 26.21 -7.62
N ALA A 37 61.07 26.72 -8.79
CA ALA A 37 62.18 26.16 -9.58
C ALA A 37 63.43 27.05 -9.47
N ASP A 38 64.59 26.45 -9.18
CA ASP A 38 65.87 27.16 -9.14
C ASP A 38 66.48 27.25 -10.55
N PHE A 39 66.83 28.48 -10.96
CA PHE A 39 67.51 28.77 -12.23
C PHE A 39 68.82 27.99 -12.36
N VAL A 40 69.56 27.80 -11.26
CA VAL A 40 70.84 27.09 -11.26
C VAL A 40 70.64 25.59 -11.45
N GLU A 41 69.61 24.99 -10.84
CA GLU A 41 69.24 23.60 -11.11
C GLU A 41 68.79 23.40 -12.56
N LEU A 42 67.99 24.33 -13.10
CA LEU A 42 67.49 24.23 -14.46
C LEU A 42 68.64 24.35 -15.48
N ALA A 43 69.54 25.31 -15.27
CA ALA A 43 70.74 25.47 -16.08
C ALA A 43 71.67 24.25 -15.97
N ARG A 44 71.82 23.65 -14.79
CA ARG A 44 72.56 22.39 -14.61
C ARG A 44 71.90 21.22 -15.35
N ARG A 45 70.58 21.07 -15.29
CA ARG A 45 69.85 20.00 -16.00
C ARG A 45 69.91 20.15 -17.52
N VAL A 46 69.96 21.38 -18.03
CA VAL A 46 70.13 21.65 -19.47
C VAL A 46 71.59 21.49 -19.90
N ALA A 47 72.55 21.84 -19.05
CA ALA A 47 73.98 21.76 -19.34
C ALA A 47 74.57 20.35 -19.14
N ASP A 48 73.82 19.40 -18.57
CA ASP A 48 74.27 18.04 -18.30
C ASP A 48 73.64 17.04 -19.30
N PRO A 49 74.21 16.87 -20.51
CA PRO A 49 73.64 16.05 -21.59
C PRO A 49 73.69 14.54 -21.30
N LYS A 50 74.24 14.11 -20.15
CA LYS A 50 74.34 12.70 -19.75
C LYS A 50 73.13 12.19 -18.96
N GLY A 51 72.18 13.07 -18.63
CA GLY A 51 71.05 12.75 -17.75
C GLY A 51 69.77 12.35 -18.49
N GLY A 52 69.79 11.47 -19.49
CA GLY A 52 68.59 10.83 -20.09
C GLY A 52 67.49 11.75 -20.66
N THR A 53 67.62 13.07 -20.55
CA THR A 53 66.64 14.08 -20.95
C THR A 53 66.63 14.29 -22.45
N ALA A 54 67.78 14.13 -23.11
CA ALA A 54 67.88 14.21 -24.57
C ALA A 54 67.17 13.03 -25.24
N GLU A 55 67.43 11.79 -24.78
CA GLU A 55 66.76 10.58 -25.28
C GLU A 55 65.25 10.60 -24.98
N ALA A 56 64.85 10.99 -23.75
CA ALA A 56 63.43 11.13 -23.41
C ALA A 56 62.72 12.23 -24.22
N LEU A 57 63.42 13.29 -24.61
CA LEU A 57 62.89 14.34 -25.48
C LEU A 57 62.78 13.84 -26.93
N GLU A 58 63.77 13.07 -27.40
CA GLU A 58 63.74 12.43 -28.72
C GLU A 58 62.58 11.44 -28.84
N ASP A 59 62.35 10.62 -27.82
CA ASP A 59 61.20 9.70 -27.74
C ASP A 59 59.88 10.45 -27.71
N ALA A 60 59.76 11.49 -26.87
CA ALA A 60 58.56 12.33 -26.84
C ALA A 60 58.28 13.02 -28.18
N VAL A 61 59.33 13.46 -28.88
CA VAL A 61 59.22 14.04 -30.24
C VAL A 61 58.82 12.97 -31.26
N PHE A 62 59.31 11.75 -31.12
CA PHE A 62 58.93 10.62 -31.97
C PHE A 62 57.45 10.25 -31.79
N ASP A 63 56.97 10.16 -30.56
CA ASP A 63 55.56 9.91 -30.24
C ASP A 63 54.66 11.02 -30.77
N LEU A 64 55.07 12.29 -30.59
CA LEU A 64 54.31 13.43 -31.11
C LEU A 64 54.25 13.41 -32.65
N ARG A 65 55.33 13.01 -33.33
CA ARG A 65 55.36 12.85 -34.79
C ARG A 65 54.43 11.73 -35.26
N ASN A 66 54.37 10.62 -34.54
CA ASN A 66 53.46 9.53 -34.84
C ASN A 66 52.00 9.93 -34.62
N GLU A 67 51.71 10.67 -33.54
CA GLU A 67 50.37 11.19 -33.27
C GLU A 67 49.94 12.20 -34.33
N VAL A 68 50.83 13.10 -34.76
CA VAL A 68 50.55 14.02 -35.88
C VAL A 68 50.30 13.26 -37.18
N ARG A 69 51.04 12.18 -37.48
CA ARG A 69 50.77 11.33 -38.65
C ARG A 69 49.41 10.64 -38.53
N ARG A 70 49.07 10.12 -37.36
CA ARG A 70 47.78 9.47 -37.08
C ARG A 70 46.62 10.45 -37.22
N LEU A 71 46.71 11.62 -36.59
CA LEU A 71 45.71 12.69 -36.69
C LEU A 71 45.59 13.20 -38.12
N ARG A 72 46.67 13.30 -38.89
CA ARG A 72 46.60 13.65 -40.32
C ARG A 72 45.91 12.56 -41.14
N ALA A 73 46.22 11.28 -40.89
CA ALA A 73 45.55 10.17 -41.56
C ALA A 73 44.05 10.09 -41.19
N GLU A 74 43.71 10.40 -39.94
CA GLU A 74 42.33 10.48 -39.48
C GLU A 74 41.61 11.71 -40.04
N ASN A 75 42.26 12.87 -40.12
CA ASN A 75 41.71 14.05 -40.80
C ASN A 75 41.49 13.78 -42.29
N GLU A 76 42.42 13.07 -42.94
CA GLU A 76 42.29 12.67 -44.34
C GLU A 76 41.16 11.64 -44.52
N ARG A 77 41.02 10.68 -43.61
CA ARG A 77 39.86 9.77 -43.57
C ARG A 77 38.55 10.52 -43.37
N LEU A 78 38.51 11.48 -42.46
CA LEU A 78 37.32 12.31 -42.20
C LEU A 78 37.02 13.25 -43.37
N ARG A 79 38.04 13.65 -44.15
CA ARG A 79 37.86 14.37 -45.43
C ARG A 79 37.34 13.46 -46.53
N GLN A 80 37.81 12.21 -46.60
CA GLN A 80 37.28 11.18 -47.51
C GLN A 80 35.87 10.69 -47.13
N ILE A 81 35.54 10.76 -45.84
CA ILE A 81 34.19 10.53 -45.30
C ILE A 81 33.37 11.84 -45.29
N GLY A 82 34.01 12.97 -45.62
CA GLY A 82 33.36 14.25 -45.82
C GLY A 82 32.40 14.21 -47.03
N PRO A 83 31.45 15.15 -47.11
CA PRO A 83 30.23 15.03 -47.92
C PRO A 83 30.45 15.23 -49.43
N GLY A 84 31.50 14.66 -50.02
CA GLY A 84 31.88 14.93 -51.40
C GLY A 84 32.69 13.85 -52.16
N THR A 85 32.99 12.69 -51.58
CA THR A 85 33.80 11.65 -52.28
C THR A 85 33.17 10.26 -52.26
N LEU A 86 31.99 10.14 -52.89
CA LEU A 86 31.45 8.86 -53.37
C LEU A 86 31.56 8.82 -54.90
N PRO A 87 31.90 7.66 -55.51
CA PRO A 87 32.06 7.52 -56.96
C PRO A 87 30.75 7.82 -57.73
N PRO A 88 30.82 8.25 -59.01
CA PRO A 88 29.68 8.83 -59.74
C PRO A 88 28.56 7.84 -60.11
N GLU A 89 28.55 6.62 -59.57
CA GLU A 89 27.51 5.60 -59.82
C GLU A 89 26.58 5.30 -58.63
N ALA A 90 26.74 5.99 -57.51
CA ALA A 90 25.71 6.04 -56.50
C ALA A 90 25.63 7.48 -56.02
N LYS A 91 24.67 8.25 -56.53
CA LYS A 91 24.27 9.51 -55.91
C LYS A 91 23.75 9.14 -54.50
N PRO A 92 24.42 9.46 -53.37
CA PRO A 92 23.60 9.79 -52.22
C PRO A 92 22.96 11.11 -52.61
N GLU A 93 21.64 11.12 -52.82
CA GLU A 93 20.95 12.40 -52.85
C GLU A 93 21.36 13.16 -51.58
N PRO A 94 21.66 14.47 -51.66
CA PRO A 94 21.80 15.26 -50.43
C PRO A 94 20.55 14.95 -49.62
N GLN A 95 20.68 14.52 -48.35
CA GLN A 95 19.52 14.32 -47.47
C GLN A 95 18.62 15.53 -47.66
N GLY A 96 17.55 15.33 -48.43
CA GLY A 96 16.93 16.45 -49.11
C GLY A 96 16.25 17.29 -48.06
N PHE A 97 15.96 18.56 -48.36
CA PHE A 97 14.99 19.31 -47.55
C PHE A 97 13.71 18.47 -47.29
N GLN A 98 13.35 17.59 -48.23
CA GLN A 98 12.26 16.62 -48.09
C GLN A 98 12.49 15.56 -47.01
N ASP A 99 13.70 15.01 -46.85
CA ASP A 99 14.01 14.03 -45.81
C ASP A 99 14.09 14.69 -44.44
N ALA A 100 14.69 15.87 -44.35
CA ALA A 100 14.68 16.68 -43.13
C ALA A 100 13.25 17.09 -42.73
N ALA A 101 12.39 17.42 -43.70
CA ALA A 101 10.98 17.71 -43.45
C ALA A 101 10.19 16.47 -43.00
N ARG A 102 10.49 15.28 -43.55
CA ARG A 102 9.90 14.01 -43.13
C ARG A 102 10.32 13.65 -41.70
N GLU A 103 11.59 13.83 -41.36
CA GLU A 103 12.12 13.60 -40.02
C GLU A 103 11.52 14.59 -39.01
N ALA A 104 11.41 15.88 -39.36
CA ALA A 104 10.73 16.87 -38.54
C ALA A 104 9.25 16.53 -38.33
N ALA A 105 8.54 16.09 -39.38
CA ALA A 105 7.15 15.65 -39.28
C ALA A 105 7.00 14.40 -38.40
N ALA A 106 7.91 13.43 -38.50
CA ALA A 106 7.95 12.27 -37.62
C ALA A 106 8.21 12.69 -36.17
N GLY A 107 9.15 13.62 -35.93
CA GLY A 107 9.42 14.17 -34.60
C GLY A 107 8.22 14.91 -34.00
N ILE A 108 7.46 15.66 -34.80
CA ILE A 108 6.21 16.31 -34.36
C ILE A 108 5.16 15.27 -33.96
N ARG A 109 5.00 14.21 -34.75
CA ARG A 109 4.06 13.12 -34.43
C ARG A 109 4.43 12.41 -33.14
N LEU A 110 5.71 12.04 -32.97
CA LEU A 110 6.19 11.41 -31.74
C LEU A 110 6.00 12.31 -30.52
N ARG A 111 6.22 13.63 -30.65
CA ARG A 111 5.94 14.58 -29.57
C ARG A 111 4.45 14.67 -29.24
N ALA A 112 3.58 14.64 -30.24
CA ALA A 112 2.14 14.61 -30.03
C ALA A 112 1.67 13.31 -29.37
N GLU A 113 2.26 12.17 -29.76
CA GLU A 113 2.01 10.87 -29.12
C GLU A 113 2.50 10.86 -27.66
N LEU A 114 3.71 11.35 -27.39
CA LEU A 114 4.21 11.50 -26.02
C LEU A 114 3.29 12.38 -25.17
N ALA A 115 2.81 13.51 -25.71
CA ALA A 115 1.89 14.39 -25.00
C ALA A 115 0.56 13.67 -24.65
N ARG A 116 0.00 12.89 -25.59
CA ARG A 116 -1.21 12.09 -25.34
C ARG A 116 -0.97 11.02 -24.28
N MET A 117 0.12 10.26 -24.38
CA MET A 117 0.45 9.22 -23.39
C MET A 117 0.70 9.83 -22.00
N THR A 118 1.28 11.03 -21.91
CA THR A 118 1.41 11.72 -20.62
C THR A 118 0.06 12.13 -20.04
N GLU A 119 -0.88 12.60 -20.87
CA GLU A 119 -2.24 12.95 -20.43
C GLU A 119 -2.99 11.70 -19.96
N GLU A 120 -2.94 10.60 -20.71
CA GLU A 120 -3.54 9.31 -20.33
C GLU A 120 -2.97 8.77 -19.02
N LEU A 121 -1.65 8.89 -18.80
CA LEU A 121 -1.02 8.50 -17.54
C LEU A 121 -1.49 9.35 -16.36
N GLU A 122 -1.67 10.65 -16.54
CA GLU A 122 -2.19 11.53 -15.49
C GLU A 122 -3.66 11.20 -15.16
N VAL A 123 -4.50 10.97 -16.18
CA VAL A 123 -5.88 10.51 -15.97
C VAL A 123 -5.89 9.19 -15.18
N ALA A 124 -5.13 8.18 -15.61
CA ALA A 124 -5.05 6.90 -14.93
C ALA A 124 -4.55 7.03 -13.48
N ARG A 125 -3.60 7.94 -13.21
CA ARG A 125 -3.12 8.24 -11.84
C ARG A 125 -4.24 8.83 -10.99
N THR A 126 -4.99 9.80 -11.50
CA THR A 126 -6.10 10.40 -10.76
C THR A 126 -7.22 9.41 -10.47
N GLU A 127 -7.54 8.53 -11.43
CA GLU A 127 -8.51 7.45 -11.24
C GLU A 127 -8.03 6.44 -10.19
N MET A 128 -6.75 6.04 -10.23
CA MET A 128 -6.17 5.13 -9.24
C MET A 128 -6.21 5.72 -7.82
N LEU A 129 -5.92 7.02 -7.67
CA LEU A 129 -6.05 7.71 -6.38
C LEU A 129 -7.51 7.74 -5.90
N ARG A 130 -8.45 8.01 -6.80
CA ARG A 130 -9.89 7.99 -6.50
C ARG A 130 -10.34 6.60 -6.06
N LEU A 131 -9.94 5.55 -6.78
CA LEU A 131 -10.27 4.16 -6.44
C LEU A 131 -9.68 3.76 -5.10
N LYS A 132 -8.42 4.12 -4.81
CA LYS A 132 -7.82 3.88 -3.48
C LYS A 132 -8.56 4.58 -2.36
N SER A 133 -8.99 5.83 -2.59
CA SER A 133 -9.77 6.56 -1.60
C SER A 133 -11.13 5.90 -1.35
N HIS A 134 -11.78 5.43 -2.43
CA HIS A 134 -13.04 4.70 -2.33
C HIS A 134 -12.85 3.35 -1.62
N GLU A 135 -11.79 2.61 -1.93
CA GLU A 135 -11.46 1.36 -1.27
C GLU A 135 -11.28 1.55 0.25
N ALA A 136 -10.54 2.59 0.65
CA ALA A 136 -10.38 2.93 2.07
C ALA A 136 -11.74 3.21 2.75
N THR A 137 -12.61 4.00 2.11
CA THR A 137 -13.95 4.25 2.65
C THR A 137 -14.80 2.99 2.77
N MET A 138 -14.70 2.07 1.80
CA MET A 138 -15.42 0.80 1.84
C MET A 138 -14.89 -0.09 2.98
N HIS A 139 -13.58 -0.16 3.17
CA HIS A 139 -12.98 -0.91 4.29
C HIS A 139 -13.44 -0.38 5.64
N ASP A 140 -13.55 0.94 5.80
CA ASP A 140 -14.04 1.53 7.05
C ASP A 140 -15.53 1.24 7.26
N GLN A 141 -16.36 1.33 6.21
CA GLN A 141 -17.77 0.93 6.27
C GLN A 141 -17.93 -0.56 6.63
N PHE A 142 -17.09 -1.44 6.08
CA PHE A 142 -17.10 -2.86 6.44
C PHE A 142 -16.72 -3.09 7.90
N ARG A 143 -15.73 -2.37 8.42
CA ARG A 143 -15.35 -2.46 9.85
C ARG A 143 -16.48 -1.98 10.76
N GLU A 144 -17.14 -0.89 10.42
CA GLU A 144 -18.29 -0.37 11.16
C GLU A 144 -19.44 -1.39 11.16
N ALA A 145 -19.79 -1.94 9.99
CA ALA A 145 -20.81 -2.97 9.86
C ALA A 145 -20.50 -4.22 10.68
N LEU A 146 -19.23 -4.67 10.69
CA LEU A 146 -18.80 -5.80 11.53
C LEU A 146 -18.93 -5.49 13.02
N ALA A 147 -18.58 -4.27 13.45
CA ALA A 147 -18.72 -3.85 14.84
C ALA A 147 -20.20 -3.77 15.25
N GLU A 148 -21.08 -3.28 14.37
CA GLU A 148 -22.53 -3.26 14.60
C GLU A 148 -23.12 -4.67 14.67
N ALA A 149 -22.73 -5.57 13.76
CA ALA A 149 -23.12 -6.97 13.81
C ALA A 149 -22.70 -7.63 15.13
N GLY A 150 -21.49 -7.34 15.62
CA GLY A 150 -21.03 -7.79 16.94
C GLY A 150 -21.92 -7.30 18.08
N LYS A 151 -22.29 -6.01 18.09
CA LYS A 151 -23.20 -5.43 19.10
C LYS A 151 -24.59 -6.09 19.05
N LEU A 152 -25.12 -6.33 17.84
CA LEU A 152 -26.40 -7.02 17.67
C LEU A 152 -26.35 -8.46 18.14
N GLY A 153 -25.24 -9.18 17.90
CA GLY A 153 -25.03 -10.53 18.40
C GLY A 153 -25.07 -10.62 19.93
N VAL A 154 -24.42 -9.67 20.63
CA VAL A 154 -24.48 -9.59 22.10
C VAL A 154 -25.91 -9.32 22.58
N ARG A 155 -26.61 -8.36 21.97
CA ARG A 155 -28.02 -8.04 22.32
C ARG A 155 -28.94 -9.24 22.11
N LEU A 156 -28.73 -10.02 21.05
CA LEU A 156 -29.49 -11.24 20.79
C LEU A 156 -29.25 -12.28 21.90
N SER A 157 -28.00 -12.54 22.25
CA SER A 157 -27.65 -13.48 23.33
C SER A 157 -28.24 -13.07 24.69
N GLU A 158 -28.23 -11.78 25.00
CA GLU A 158 -28.89 -11.24 26.20
C GLU A 158 -30.40 -11.44 26.15
N ALA A 159 -31.04 -11.20 25.01
CA ALA A 159 -32.48 -11.40 24.83
C ALA A 159 -32.87 -12.87 24.97
N GLU A 160 -32.10 -13.79 24.39
CA GLU A 160 -32.29 -15.24 24.55
C GLU A 160 -32.14 -15.68 25.99
N SER A 161 -31.13 -15.16 26.70
CA SER A 161 -30.93 -15.42 28.13
C SER A 161 -32.11 -14.92 28.97
N ARG A 162 -32.64 -13.73 28.67
CA ARG A 162 -33.85 -13.20 29.32
C ARG A 162 -35.08 -14.06 29.02
N ARG A 163 -35.26 -14.49 27.76
CA ARG A 163 -36.34 -15.38 27.36
C ARG A 163 -36.31 -16.70 28.14
N MET A 164 -35.14 -17.35 28.23
CA MET A 164 -34.95 -18.60 28.99
C MET A 164 -35.33 -18.44 30.47
N ARG A 165 -34.94 -17.31 31.10
CA ARG A 165 -35.30 -17.04 32.51
C ARG A 165 -36.81 -16.88 32.68
N LEU A 166 -37.45 -16.12 31.79
CA LEU A 166 -38.91 -15.92 31.80
C LEU A 166 -39.67 -17.22 31.54
N GLU A 167 -39.20 -18.06 30.62
CA GLU A 167 -39.78 -19.38 30.37
C GLU A 167 -39.67 -20.30 31.61
N ALA A 168 -38.53 -20.28 32.29
CA ALA A 168 -38.33 -21.04 33.53
C ALA A 168 -39.23 -20.53 34.66
N GLU A 169 -39.37 -19.22 34.81
CA GLU A 169 -40.28 -18.61 35.79
C GLU A 169 -41.74 -18.96 35.48
N ASN A 170 -42.15 -18.89 34.21
CA ASN A 170 -43.50 -19.25 33.79
C ASN A 170 -43.83 -20.73 34.08
N ARG A 171 -42.88 -21.64 33.85
CA ARG A 171 -43.03 -23.06 34.27
C ARG A 171 -43.19 -23.19 35.77
N ARG A 172 -42.36 -22.49 36.57
CA ARG A 172 -42.46 -22.51 38.04
C ARG A 172 -43.83 -22.00 38.53
N LEU A 173 -44.28 -20.87 37.98
CA LEU A 173 -45.59 -20.30 38.30
C LEU A 173 -46.73 -21.24 37.88
N SER A 174 -46.60 -21.90 36.74
CA SER A 174 -47.59 -22.89 36.29
C SER A 174 -47.69 -24.08 37.26
N HIS A 175 -46.55 -24.60 37.75
CA HIS A 175 -46.54 -25.66 38.77
C HIS A 175 -47.12 -25.19 40.10
N ALA A 176 -46.76 -23.99 40.56
CA ALA A 176 -47.32 -23.41 41.80
C ALA A 176 -48.83 -23.21 41.69
N ASN A 177 -49.32 -22.72 40.55
CA ASN A 177 -50.75 -22.54 40.30
C ASN A 177 -51.49 -23.89 40.25
N HIS A 178 -50.86 -24.93 39.67
CA HIS A 178 -51.42 -26.27 39.71
C HIS A 178 -51.50 -26.83 41.15
N ALA A 179 -50.46 -26.67 41.96
CA ALA A 179 -50.47 -27.09 43.36
C ALA A 179 -51.57 -26.40 44.16
N LEU A 180 -51.71 -25.07 44.01
CA LEU A 180 -52.78 -24.30 44.67
C LEU A 180 -54.18 -24.75 44.24
N LYS A 181 -54.37 -25.15 42.97
CA LYS A 181 -55.65 -25.71 42.51
C LYS A 181 -55.96 -27.04 43.19
N VAL A 182 -54.96 -27.94 43.31
CA VAL A 182 -55.13 -29.21 44.02
C VAL A 182 -55.47 -28.97 45.49
N GLU A 183 -54.76 -28.07 46.17
CA GLU A 183 -55.07 -27.69 47.57
C GLU A 183 -56.49 -27.12 47.71
N LEU A 184 -56.92 -26.28 46.77
CA LEU A 184 -58.28 -25.74 46.76
C LEU A 184 -59.34 -26.84 46.58
N ASP A 185 -59.12 -27.76 45.64
CA ASP A 185 -60.02 -28.88 45.39
C ASP A 185 -60.13 -29.82 46.60
N GLU A 186 -59.00 -30.08 47.28
CA GLU A 186 -58.97 -30.84 48.54
C GLU A 186 -59.76 -30.14 49.66
N LEU A 187 -59.59 -28.83 49.83
CA LEU A 187 -60.34 -28.05 50.82
C LEU A 187 -61.84 -28.03 50.52
N LEU A 188 -62.22 -27.91 49.24
CA LEU A 188 -63.63 -28.01 48.83
C LEU A 188 -64.20 -29.39 49.11
N ALA A 189 -63.46 -30.46 48.81
CA ALA A 189 -63.87 -31.83 49.11
C ALA A 189 -64.04 -32.06 50.63
N GLN A 190 -63.11 -31.57 51.45
CA GLN A 190 -63.22 -31.62 52.92
C GLN A 190 -64.45 -30.87 53.42
N ARG A 191 -64.74 -29.68 52.88
CA ARG A 191 -65.95 -28.91 53.20
C ARG A 191 -67.22 -29.68 52.85
N HIS A 192 -67.28 -30.28 51.65
CA HIS A 192 -68.43 -31.10 51.24
C HIS A 192 -68.61 -32.33 52.13
N HIS A 193 -67.52 -32.99 52.51
CA HIS A 193 -67.55 -34.13 53.41
C HIS A 193 -68.07 -33.75 54.80
N ALA A 194 -67.59 -32.65 55.38
CA ALA A 194 -68.06 -32.13 56.66
C ALA A 194 -69.55 -31.76 56.61
N ALA A 195 -70.01 -31.10 55.54
CA ALA A 195 -71.42 -30.78 55.35
C ALA A 195 -72.29 -32.06 55.26
N ALA A 196 -71.84 -33.08 54.52
CA ALA A 196 -72.55 -34.35 54.43
C ALA A 196 -72.63 -35.08 55.78
N GLN A 197 -71.56 -35.02 56.59
CA GLN A 197 -71.56 -35.59 57.95
C GLN A 197 -72.55 -34.89 58.88
N LEU A 198 -72.66 -33.56 58.82
CA LEU A 198 -73.63 -32.80 59.60
C LEU A 198 -75.07 -33.19 59.23
N VAL A 199 -75.40 -33.22 57.94
CA VAL A 199 -76.71 -33.67 57.45
C VAL A 199 -76.99 -35.12 57.89
N ALA A 200 -76.01 -36.02 57.76
CA ALA A 200 -76.17 -37.39 58.21
C ALA A 200 -76.40 -37.50 59.73
N HIS A 201 -75.76 -36.66 60.53
CA HIS A 201 -75.93 -36.60 61.97
C HIS A 201 -77.32 -36.06 62.35
N GLU A 202 -77.79 -34.99 61.70
CA GLU A 202 -79.14 -34.45 61.85
C GLU A 202 -80.20 -35.50 61.52
N VAL A 203 -80.06 -36.19 60.37
CA VAL A 203 -80.98 -37.27 59.96
C VAL A 203 -80.98 -38.43 60.97
N ARG A 204 -79.81 -38.82 61.51
CA ARG A 204 -79.72 -39.85 62.56
C ARG A 204 -80.43 -39.41 63.85
N GLN A 205 -80.24 -38.17 64.29
CA GLN A 205 -80.95 -37.63 65.45
C GLN A 205 -82.48 -37.59 65.23
N GLU A 206 -82.94 -37.23 64.03
CA GLU A 206 -84.37 -37.28 63.70
C GLU A 206 -84.94 -38.72 63.73
N LEU A 207 -84.17 -39.70 63.29
CA LEU A 207 -84.55 -41.11 63.29
C LEU A 207 -84.56 -41.70 64.71
N GLU A 208 -83.58 -41.35 65.55
CA GLU A 208 -83.51 -41.79 66.95
C GLU A 208 -84.58 -41.11 67.84
N GLY A 209 -84.97 -39.88 67.52
CA GLY A 209 -86.07 -39.16 68.19
C GLY A 209 -87.47 -39.70 67.87
N LYS A 210 -87.63 -40.51 66.81
CA LYS A 210 -88.89 -41.12 66.41
C LYS A 210 -88.95 -42.58 66.87
N LYS A 211 -89.67 -42.87 67.96
CA LYS A 211 -89.97 -44.27 68.36
C LYS A 211 -90.63 -45.04 67.19
N PRO A 212 -90.28 -46.32 66.94
CA PRO A 212 -90.78 -47.06 65.80
C PRO A 212 -92.30 -47.28 65.93
N ARG A 213 -93.06 -46.67 65.01
CA ARG A 213 -94.50 -46.94 64.86
C ARG A 213 -94.63 -48.33 64.25
N LYS A 214 -95.06 -49.30 65.06
CA LYS A 214 -95.40 -50.66 64.59
C LYS A 214 -96.44 -50.55 63.47
N THR A 215 -96.03 -50.71 62.22
CA THR A 215 -96.97 -50.95 61.12
C THR A 215 -97.37 -52.42 61.17
N ARG A 216 -98.61 -52.61 61.59
CA ARG A 216 -99.29 -53.90 61.66
C ARG A 216 -99.41 -54.46 60.24
N SER A 217 -98.74 -55.56 59.96
CA SER A 217 -98.95 -56.32 58.73
C SER A 217 -100.40 -56.81 58.69
N LYS A 218 -101.07 -56.57 57.57
CA LYS A 218 -102.13 -57.45 57.09
C LYS A 218 -101.80 -57.79 55.65
N LEU A 219 -101.64 -59.09 55.41
CA LEU A 219 -101.63 -59.71 54.11
C LEU A 219 -102.80 -59.20 53.26
N LYS A 220 -102.57 -59.07 51.95
CA LYS A 220 -103.31 -59.88 50.98
C LYS A 220 -102.51 -60.01 49.69
N ASP A 221 -102.36 -61.27 49.31
CA ASP A 221 -101.85 -61.76 48.05
C ASP A 221 -102.62 -61.15 46.87
N SER A 222 -101.88 -60.69 45.86
CA SER A 222 -102.25 -60.93 44.46
C SER A 222 -101.00 -60.81 43.61
N ALA A 223 -100.48 -61.96 43.22
CA ALA A 223 -99.46 -62.11 42.21
C ALA A 223 -99.99 -61.78 40.81
N GLY A 224 -99.10 -61.27 39.96
CA GLY A 224 -99.27 -61.14 38.51
C GLY A 224 -99.71 -59.74 38.09
N GLN A 225 -99.21 -59.14 37.02
CA GLN A 225 -98.34 -59.59 35.93
C GLN A 225 -97.88 -58.33 35.17
N TYR A 226 -96.67 -58.42 34.64
CA TYR A 226 -96.01 -57.60 33.62
C TYR A 226 -96.85 -56.65 32.72
N ALA A 227 -96.34 -55.44 32.52
CA ALA A 227 -96.25 -54.71 31.24
C ALA A 227 -95.28 -53.52 31.47
N LEU A 228 -94.00 -53.55 31.06
CA LEU A 228 -93.49 -53.22 29.72
C LEU A 228 -94.24 -52.09 29.01
N LEU A 229 -93.72 -50.86 29.15
CA LEU A 229 -93.18 -50.01 28.08
C LEU A 229 -92.50 -48.78 28.70
#